data_AF-A0AAW9EBT2-F1
#
_entry.id   AF-A0AAW9EBT2-F1
#
_cell.length_a   1.000
_cell.length_b   1.000
_cell.length_c   1.000
_cell.angle_alpha   90.00
_cell.angle_beta   90.00
_cell.angle_gamma   90.00
#
_symmetry.space_group_name_H-M   'P 1'
#
loop_
_entity.id
_entity.type
_entity.pdbx_description
1 polymer ?
#
loop_
_entity_poly.entity_id
_entity_poly.type
_entity_poly.pdbx_seq_one_letter_code
_entity_poly.pdbx_strand_id
1 'polypeptide(L)'
;DYAFSYYASGVALWNSPAFWRNGVNVPAPGYTTHLLTDETLKFIDEHKDKPFFINLSYSVPHIPLEQASPAKYMDKFDTGNVEADKYFAALNAADEG
;
A
#
# COMPACT_ATOMS: atom_id res chain seq x y z
N ASP A 1 -20.10 5.95 7.36
CA ASP A 1 -19.24 5.05 6.57
C ASP A 1 -17.93 5.74 6.25
N TYR A 2 -16.83 4.99 6.30
CA TYR A 2 -15.46 5.46 6.05
C TYR A 2 -14.85 4.66 4.90
N ALA A 3 -14.15 5.33 4.00
CA ALA A 3 -13.45 4.68 2.90
C ALA A 3 -12.12 5.38 2.61
N PHE A 4 -11.06 4.58 2.54
CA PHE A 4 -9.75 4.97 2.02
C PHE A 4 -9.28 3.89 1.04
N SER A 5 -9.20 4.22 -0.25
CA SER A 5 -8.96 3.23 -1.29
C SER A 5 -8.29 3.82 -2.54
N TYR A 6 -7.60 2.96 -3.29
CA TYR A 6 -7.13 3.29 -4.64
C TYR A 6 -8.27 3.13 -5.67
N TYR A 7 -8.19 3.84 -6.80
CA TYR A 7 -9.23 3.81 -7.84
C TYR A 7 -8.75 3.37 -9.24
N ALA A 8 -7.46 3.09 -9.41
CA ALA A 8 -6.87 2.76 -10.71
C ALA A 8 -6.19 1.38 -10.70
N SER A 9 -6.29 0.65 -11.82
CA SER A 9 -5.47 -0.54 -12.08
C SER A 9 -4.01 -0.11 -12.26
N GLY A 10 -3.07 -0.82 -11.62
CA GLY A 10 -1.66 -0.43 -11.66
C GLY A 10 -1.33 0.77 -10.77
N VAL A 11 -2.05 0.95 -9.66
CA VAL A 11 -1.72 1.97 -8.66
C VAL A 11 -0.26 1.82 -8.23
N ALA A 12 0.50 2.92 -8.29
CA ALA A 12 1.87 2.92 -7.80
C ALA A 12 1.89 2.51 -6.31
N LEU A 13 2.82 1.63 -5.93
CA LEU A 13 2.94 1.18 -4.55
C LEU A 13 3.63 2.21 -3.64
N TRP A 14 4.39 3.14 -4.23
CA TRP A 14 5.15 4.18 -3.55
C TRP A 14 4.74 5.56 -4.06
N ASN A 15 4.43 6.50 -3.16
CA ASN A 15 4.05 7.89 -3.48
C ASN A 15 2.93 8.00 -4.54
N SER A 16 1.85 7.24 -4.34
CA SER A 16 0.77 7.16 -5.33
C SER A 16 -0.10 8.43 -5.36
N PRO A 17 -0.46 8.95 -6.55
CA PRO A 17 -1.46 10.02 -6.67
C PRO A 17 -2.90 9.50 -6.75
N ALA A 18 -3.10 8.17 -6.75
CA ALA A 18 -4.36 7.55 -7.16
C ALA A 18 -5.19 6.99 -5.99
N PHE A 19 -5.30 7.76 -4.90
CA PHE A 19 -6.10 7.40 -3.71
C PHE A 19 -7.28 8.33 -3.50
N TRP A 20 -8.34 7.79 -2.91
CA TRP A 20 -9.51 8.51 -2.44
C TRP A 20 -9.69 8.35 -0.93
N ARG A 21 -10.07 9.44 -0.26
CA ARG A 21 -10.62 9.42 1.09
C ARG A 21 -12.05 9.93 1.04
N ASN A 22 -13.02 9.07 1.35
CA ASN A 22 -14.45 9.37 1.30
C ASN A 22 -14.90 10.06 -0.01
N GLY A 23 -14.39 9.57 -1.15
CA GLY A 23 -14.72 10.10 -2.49
C GLY A 23 -13.91 11.34 -2.92
N VAL A 24 -12.99 11.84 -2.10
CA VAL A 24 -12.10 12.96 -2.44
C VAL A 24 -10.72 12.44 -2.79
N ASN A 25 -10.15 12.90 -3.92
CA ASN A 25 -8.78 12.55 -4.30
C ASN A 25 -7.76 13.12 -3.32
N VAL A 26 -6.87 12.25 -2.86
CA VAL A 26 -5.78 12.56 -1.94
C VAL A 26 -4.51 11.83 -2.39
N PRO A 27 -3.33 12.46 -2.24
CA PRO A 27 -2.07 11.76 -2.45
C PRO A 27 -1.85 10.72 -1.35
N ALA A 28 -1.13 9.65 -1.70
CA ALA A 28 -0.71 8.58 -0.81
C ALA A 28 0.83 8.56 -0.72
N PRO A 29 1.43 9.42 0.13
CA PRO A 29 2.88 9.47 0.32
C PRO A 29 3.40 8.22 1.05
N GLY A 30 4.55 7.71 0.63
CA GLY A 30 5.11 6.48 1.17
C GLY A 30 4.50 5.23 0.54
N TYR A 31 4.57 4.09 1.25
CA TYR A 31 3.97 2.85 0.78
C TYR A 31 2.46 2.85 0.98
N THR A 32 1.74 2.49 -0.09
CA THR A 32 0.28 2.39 -0.04
C THR A 32 -0.18 1.34 0.96
N THR A 33 0.57 0.25 1.13
CA THR A 33 0.31 -0.77 2.16
C THR A 33 0.33 -0.16 3.55
N HIS A 34 1.39 0.60 3.89
CA HIS A 34 1.53 1.24 5.20
C HIS A 34 0.39 2.22 5.45
N LEU A 35 0.04 3.04 4.46
CA LEU A 35 -1.09 3.97 4.59
C LEU A 35 -2.43 3.26 4.79
N LEU A 36 -2.67 2.15 4.09
CA LEU A 36 -3.87 1.34 4.29
C LEU A 36 -3.89 0.72 5.70
N THR A 37 -2.76 0.23 6.20
CA THR A 37 -2.62 -0.25 7.59
C THR A 37 -2.90 0.86 8.59
N ASP A 38 -2.23 2.01 8.46
CA ASP A 38 -2.35 3.15 9.38
C ASP A 38 -3.79 3.68 9.45
N GLU A 39 -4.45 3.82 8.29
CA GLU A 39 -5.85 4.25 8.22
C GLU A 39 -6.80 3.22 8.84
N THR A 40 -6.48 1.94 8.70
CA THR A 40 -7.26 0.86 9.32
C THR A 40 -7.09 0.87 10.84
N LEU A 41 -5.86 1.00 11.34
CA LEU A 41 -5.57 1.11 12.77
C LEU A 41 -6.29 2.31 13.38
N LYS A 42 -6.23 3.48 12.70
CA LYS A 42 -6.98 4.67 13.11
C LYS A 42 -8.48 4.41 13.18
N PHE A 43 -9.05 3.76 12.16
CA PHE A 43 -10.48 3.41 12.15
C PHE A 43 -10.84 2.50 13.34
N ILE A 44 -10.01 1.48 13.62
CA ILE A 44 -10.19 0.58 14.76
C ILE A 44 -10.16 1.36 16.07
N ASP A 45 -9.15 2.21 16.28
CA ASP A 45 -9.01 2.99 17.51
C ASP A 45 -10.20 3.93 17.76
N GLU A 46 -10.73 4.54 16.71
CA GLU A 46 -11.90 5.42 16.77
C GLU A 46 -13.23 4.67 17.00
N HIS A 47 -13.29 3.36 16.69
CA HIS A 47 -14.54 2.59 16.68
C HIS A 47 -14.53 1.37 17.61
N LYS A 48 -13.46 1.14 18.38
CA LYS A 48 -13.25 -0.07 19.22
C LYS A 48 -14.34 -0.38 20.25
N ASP A 49 -15.17 0.59 20.64
CA ASP A 49 -16.23 0.40 21.63
C ASP A 49 -17.52 -0.22 21.06
N LYS A 50 -17.58 -0.46 19.74
CA LYS A 50 -18.72 -1.10 19.06
C LYS A 50 -18.24 -2.09 18.01
N PRO A 51 -19.05 -3.12 17.67
CA PRO A 51 -18.74 -3.98 16.53
C PRO A 51 -18.58 -3.15 15.25
N PHE A 52 -17.57 -3.51 14.45
CA PHE A 52 -17.31 -2.91 13.15
C PHE A 52 -16.96 -3.99 12.13
N PHE A 53 -17.03 -3.63 10.85
CA PHE A 53 -16.56 -4.43 9.74
C PHE A 53 -15.49 -3.64 8.98
N ILE A 54 -14.40 -4.32 8.59
CA ILE A 54 -13.30 -3.75 7.83
C ILE A 54 -13.08 -4.61 6.60
N ASN A 55 -13.04 -3.96 5.44
CA ASN A 55 -12.53 -4.55 4.20
C ASN A 55 -11.19 -3.90 3.88
N LEU A 56 -10.09 -4.58 4.24
CA LEU A 56 -8.72 -4.12 4.01
C LEU A 56 -8.15 -4.83 2.78
N SER A 57 -8.14 -4.12 1.65
CA SER A 57 -7.67 -4.65 0.37
C SER A 57 -6.29 -4.07 0.03
N TYR A 58 -5.24 -4.85 0.24
CA TYR A 58 -3.90 -4.48 -0.23
C TYR A 58 -3.76 -4.68 -1.75
N SER A 59 -3.01 -3.78 -2.40
CA SER A 59 -2.66 -3.89 -3.81
C SER A 59 -1.38 -4.72 -4.04
N VAL A 60 -0.55 -4.91 -3.02
CA VAL A 60 0.71 -5.68 -3.14
C VAL A 60 0.41 -7.18 -3.30
N PRO A 61 1.19 -7.92 -4.11
CA PRO A 61 2.28 -7.49 -5.01
C PRO A 61 1.82 -7.40 -6.46
N HIS A 62 0.60 -6.90 -6.71
CA HIS A 62 -0.01 -6.92 -8.03
C HIS A 62 0.90 -6.23 -9.07
N ILE A 63 1.19 -6.96 -10.14
CA ILE A 63 1.98 -6.50 -11.28
C ILE A 63 1.14 -5.65 -12.25
N PRO A 64 1.72 -4.77 -13.08
CA PRO A 64 3.15 -4.50 -13.25
C PRO A 64 3.75 -3.63 -12.14
N LEU A 65 5.03 -3.87 -11.82
CA LEU A 65 5.85 -3.05 -10.92
C LEU A 65 6.71 -2.10 -11.75
N GLU A 66 6.07 -1.15 -12.44
CA GLU A 66 6.78 -0.21 -13.30
C GLU A 66 7.77 0.67 -12.52
N GLN A 67 7.39 1.04 -11.29
CA GLN A 67 8.25 1.78 -10.37
C GLN A 67 8.94 0.82 -9.39
N ALA A 68 10.25 0.97 -9.28
CA ALA A 68 11.02 0.29 -8.24
C ALA A 68 10.70 0.88 -6.87
N SER A 69 10.79 0.03 -5.86
CA SER A 69 10.81 0.43 -4.46
C SER A 69 12.02 1.34 -4.15
N PRO A 70 11.99 2.17 -3.10
CA PRO A 70 13.18 2.87 -2.62
C PRO A 70 14.35 1.92 -2.32
N ALA A 71 15.58 2.43 -2.43
CA ALA A 71 16.82 1.66 -2.26
C ALA A 71 16.84 0.80 -0.98
N LYS A 72 16.31 1.33 0.14
CA LYS A 72 16.22 0.59 1.42
C LYS A 72 15.47 -0.76 1.33
N TYR A 73 14.61 -0.94 0.32
CA TYR A 73 13.93 -2.20 0.04
C TYR A 73 14.58 -2.97 -1.10
N MET A 74 15.00 -2.27 -2.16
CA MET A 74 15.61 -2.90 -3.33
C MET A 74 16.95 -3.55 -3.01
N ASP A 75 17.81 -2.89 -2.23
CA ASP A 75 19.19 -3.32 -1.93
C ASP A 75 19.26 -4.61 -1.11
N LYS A 76 18.11 -5.11 -0.62
CA LYS A 76 17.99 -6.39 0.08
C LYS A 76 17.97 -7.60 -0.86
N PHE A 77 17.76 -7.39 -2.17
CA PHE A 77 17.56 -8.46 -3.14
C PHE A 77 18.48 -8.26 -4.34
N ASP A 78 19.22 -9.31 -4.71
CA ASP A 78 20.06 -9.38 -5.91
C ASP A 78 19.91 -10.77 -6.52
N THR A 79 18.78 -10.99 -7.18
CA THR A 79 18.46 -12.29 -7.80
C THR A 79 19.01 -12.42 -9.21
N GLY A 80 19.63 -11.36 -9.74
CA GLY A 80 20.01 -11.24 -11.15
C GLY A 80 18.82 -10.97 -12.09
N ASN A 81 17.61 -10.77 -11.57
CA ASN A 81 16.42 -10.39 -12.34
C ASN A 81 15.70 -9.23 -11.65
N VAL A 82 15.79 -8.04 -12.26
CA VAL A 82 15.24 -6.80 -11.71
C VAL A 82 13.74 -6.86 -11.42
N GLU A 83 12.96 -7.62 -12.20
CA GLU A 83 11.51 -7.73 -11.96
C GLU A 83 11.21 -8.63 -10.75
N ALA A 84 12.02 -9.66 -10.52
CA ALA A 84 11.95 -10.45 -9.30
C ALA A 84 12.40 -9.63 -8.08
N ASP A 85 13.47 -8.84 -8.22
CA ASP A 85 13.96 -7.97 -7.13
C ASP A 85 12.91 -6.91 -6.73
N LYS A 86 12.24 -6.29 -7.71
CA LYS A 86 11.12 -5.38 -7.44
C LYS A 86 9.96 -6.07 -6.72
N TYR A 87 9.63 -7.30 -7.13
CA TYR A 87 8.58 -8.09 -6.51
C TYR A 87 8.90 -8.40 -5.04
N PHE A 88 10.11 -8.88 -4.76
CA PHE A 88 10.54 -9.16 -3.39
C PHE A 88 10.64 -7.89 -2.54
N ALA A 89 11.12 -6.78 -3.12
CA ALA A 89 11.16 -5.50 -2.44
C ALA A 89 9.77 -5.00 -2.05
N ALA A 90 8.79 -5.09 -2.95
CA ALA A 90 7.40 -4.71 -2.67
C ALA A 90 6.75 -5.60 -1.60
N LEU A 91 7.01 -6.91 -1.67
CA LEU A 91 6.50 -7.87 -0.68
C LEU A 91 7.12 -7.63 0.71
N ASN A 92 8.43 -7.42 0.79
CA ASN A 92 9.11 -7.09 2.04
C ASN A 92 8.62 -5.75 2.61
N ALA A 93 8.38 -4.74 1.76
CA ALA A 93 7.81 -3.48 2.21
C ALA A 93 6.42 -3.67 2.82
N ALA A 94 5.60 -4.57 2.25
CA ALA A 94 4.29 -4.90 2.79
C ALA A 94 4.35 -5.70 4.10
N ASP A 95 5.35 -6.57 4.28
CA ASP A 95 5.56 -7.32 5.53
C ASP A 95 5.99 -6.42 6.70
N GLU A 96 6.74 -5.35 6.42
CA GLU A 96 7.20 -4.39 7.43
C GLU A 96 6.11 -3.47 8.01
N GLY A 97 4.93 -3.39 7.40
CA GLY A 97 3.87 -2.44 7.80
C GLY A 97 2.61 -3.12 8.30
#